data_AF-A0A963T1U8-F1
#
_entry.id   AF-A0A963T1U8-F1
#
_cell.length_a   1.000
_cell.length_b   1.000
_cell.length_c   1.000
_cell.angle_alpha   90.00
_cell.angle_beta   90.00
_cell.angle_gamma   90.00
#
_symmetry.space_group_name_H-M   'P 1'
#
loop_
_entity.id
_entity.type
_entity.pdbx_description
1 polymer ?
#
loop_
_entity_poly.entity_id
_entity_poly.type
_entity_poly.pdbx_seq_one_letter_code
_entity_poly.pdbx_strand_id
1 'polypeptide(L)'
;MSGIDWPGLLRAGLGGLGLRPAQFWALTPAELALMLGNPKAVPPMNRARLEEMARAWPDGEIGPDGEMGRDKEMGKRNGDNRRDRRD
;
A
#
# COMPACT_ATOMS: atom_id res chain seq x y z
N MET A 1 11.72 -3.88 -11.56
CA MET A 1 11.64 -3.36 -10.18
C MET A 1 12.16 -4.45 -9.27
N SER A 2 13.34 -4.27 -8.66
CA SER A 2 13.87 -5.26 -7.71
C SER A 2 13.04 -5.18 -6.43
N GLY A 3 12.37 -6.29 -6.08
CA GLY A 3 11.70 -6.41 -4.79
C GLY A 3 12.68 -6.30 -3.63
N ILE A 4 12.16 -6.04 -2.43
CA ILE A 4 12.95 -6.07 -1.20
C ILE A 4 13.48 -7.49 -1.01
N ASP A 5 14.79 -7.64 -0.76
CA ASP A 5 15.41 -8.92 -0.41
C ASP A 5 15.05 -9.31 1.04
N TRP A 6 13.81 -9.77 1.21
CA TRP A 6 13.29 -10.23 2.49
C TRP A 6 14.11 -11.38 3.11
N PRO A 7 14.54 -12.41 2.35
CA PRO A 7 15.40 -13.46 2.90
C PRO A 7 16.73 -12.93 3.43
N GLY A 8 17.36 -11.99 2.72
CA GLY A 8 18.56 -11.31 3.21
C GLY A 8 18.31 -10.53 4.48
N LEU A 9 17.20 -9.77 4.52
CA LEU A 9 16.82 -8.94 5.67
C LEU A 9 16.53 -9.77 6.93
N LEU A 10 15.81 -10.88 6.78
CA LEU A 10 15.51 -11.79 7.89
C LEU A 10 16.77 -12.47 8.42
N ARG A 11 17.68 -12.91 7.53
CA ARG A 11 18.96 -13.49 7.95
C ARG A 11 19.84 -12.47 8.67
N ALA A 12 19.87 -11.23 8.20
CA ALA A 12 20.65 -10.16 8.81
C ALA A 12 20.07 -9.73 10.17
N GLY A 13 18.74 -9.58 10.28
CA GLY A 13 18.06 -9.13 11.50
C GLY A 13 17.91 -10.23 12.56
N LEU A 14 17.32 -11.38 12.20
CA LEU A 14 17.04 -12.47 13.15
C LEU A 14 18.26 -13.37 13.38
N GLY A 15 19.08 -13.57 12.35
CA GLY A 15 20.29 -14.41 12.43
C GLY A 15 21.54 -13.62 12.80
N GLY A 16 21.82 -12.52 12.09
CA GLY A 16 23.05 -11.73 12.26
C GLY A 16 23.04 -10.86 13.52
N LEU A 17 22.00 -10.04 13.71
CA LEU A 17 21.84 -9.17 14.88
C LEU A 17 21.24 -9.90 16.10
N GLY A 18 20.75 -11.14 15.92
CA GLY A 18 20.13 -11.92 16.99
C GLY A 18 18.84 -11.32 17.55
N LEU A 19 18.15 -10.47 16.77
CA LEU A 19 16.91 -9.85 17.20
C LEU A 19 15.83 -10.91 17.37
N ARG A 20 15.04 -10.80 18.45
CA ARG A 20 13.80 -11.57 18.56
C ARG A 20 12.83 -11.11 17.47
N PRO A 21 11.96 -11.98 16.94
CA PRO A 21 10.99 -11.60 15.91
C PRO A 21 10.16 -10.37 16.28
N ALA A 22 9.73 -10.27 17.53
CA ALA A 22 8.98 -9.10 18.03
C ALA A 22 9.80 -7.81 18.00
N GLN A 23 11.11 -7.86 18.28
CA GLN A 23 11.98 -6.69 18.24
C GLN A 23 12.24 -6.26 16.81
N PHE A 24 12.48 -7.22 15.91
CA PHE A 24 12.67 -6.94 14.49
C PHE A 24 11.46 -6.22 13.87
N TRP A 25 10.24 -6.65 14.19
CA TRP A 25 9.01 -6.02 13.71
C TRP A 25 8.64 -4.70 14.41
N ALA A 26 9.20 -4.45 15.60
CA ALA A 26 9.03 -3.18 16.30
C ALA A 26 9.97 -2.08 15.79
N LEU A 27 11.04 -2.43 15.08
CA LEU A 27 12.01 -1.48 14.55
C LEU A 27 11.51 -0.84 13.25
N THR A 28 11.83 0.43 13.08
CA THR A 28 11.70 1.08 11.78
C THR A 28 12.80 0.58 10.84
N PRO A 29 12.57 0.58 9.51
CA PRO A 29 13.59 0.20 8.54
C PRO A 29 14.89 1.02 8.65
N ALA A 30 14.79 2.28 9.11
CA ALA A 30 15.93 3.15 9.34
C ALA A 30 16.79 2.70 10.54
N GLU A 31 16.17 2.31 11.65
CA GLU A 31 16.87 1.78 12.81
C GLU A 31 17.53 0.44 12.49
N LEU A 32 16.86 -0.43 11.72
CA LEU A 32 17.44 -1.67 11.27
C LEU A 32 18.66 -1.43 10.36
N ALA A 33 18.58 -0.50 9.42
CA ALA A 33 19.71 -0.14 8.54
C ALA A 33 20.90 0.43 9.32
N LEU A 34 20.64 1.22 10.36
CA LEU A 34 21.64 1.74 11.28
C LEU A 34 22.37 0.61 12.02
N MET A 35 21.62 -0.35 12.57
CA MET A 35 22.18 -1.51 13.28
C MET A 35 22.96 -2.44 12.35
N LEU A 36 22.57 -2.54 11.07
CA LEU A 36 23.27 -3.32 10.05
C LEU A 36 24.53 -2.62 9.50
N GLY A 37 24.88 -1.43 10.00
CA GLY A 37 26.07 -0.71 9.58
C GLY A 37 25.99 -0.11 8.17
N ASN A 38 24.78 0.07 7.63
CA ASN A 38 24.56 0.73 6.33
C ASN A 38 23.86 2.08 6.54
N PRO A 39 24.61 3.15 6.91
CA PRO A 39 24.06 4.45 7.25
C PRO A 39 23.58 5.26 6.04
N LYS A 40 23.33 4.65 4.87
CA LYS A 40 22.48 5.28 3.85
C LYS A 40 21.04 5.26 4.37
N ALA A 41 20.79 6.10 5.38
CA ALA A 41 19.46 6.43 5.85
C ALA A 41 18.64 6.81 4.63
N VAL A 42 17.67 5.97 4.30
CA VAL A 42 16.64 6.35 3.32
C VAL A 42 16.05 7.63 3.89
N PRO A 43 16.14 8.77 3.18
CA PRO A 43 15.60 10.02 3.68
C PRO A 43 14.13 9.79 4.06
N PRO A 44 13.66 10.32 5.20
CA PRO A 44 12.30 10.10 5.65
C PRO A 44 11.34 10.47 4.52
N MET A 45 10.34 9.60 4.28
CA MET A 45 9.32 9.84 3.26
C MET A 45 8.71 11.22 3.48
N ASN A 46 8.78 12.08 2.47
CA ASN A 46 8.10 13.36 2.53
C ASN A 46 6.59 13.16 2.32
N ARG A 47 5.80 14.13 2.79
CA ARG A 47 4.33 14.11 2.70
C ARG A 47 3.85 13.88 1.26
N ALA A 48 4.50 14.53 0.30
CA ALA A 48 4.16 14.43 -1.12
C ALA A 48 4.31 13.00 -1.66
N ARG A 49 5.36 12.29 -1.27
CA ARG A 49 5.60 10.91 -1.69
C ARG A 49 4.59 9.93 -1.09
N LEU A 50 4.15 10.19 0.15
CA LEU A 50 3.09 9.40 0.77
C LEU A 50 1.75 9.61 0.05
N GLU A 51 1.41 10.85 -0.31
CA GLU A 51 0.19 11.17 -1.09
C GLU A 51 0.22 10.55 -2.49
N GLU A 52 1.39 10.55 -3.14
CA GLU A 52 1.61 9.88 -4.42
C GLU A 52 1.37 8.36 -4.31
N MET A 53 1.87 7.73 -3.23
CA MET A 53 1.66 6.31 -2.96
C MET A 53 0.18 6.00 -2.67
N ALA A 54 -0.49 6.79 -1.84
CA ALA A 54 -1.91 6.59 -1.54
C ALA A 54 -2.79 6.69 -2.80
N ARG A 55 -2.38 7.50 -3.78
CA ARG A 55 -3.06 7.60 -5.08
C ARG A 55 -2.75 6.43 -6.00
N ALA A 56 -1.51 5.93 -5.97
CA ALA A 56 -1.07 4.81 -6.80
C ALA A 56 -1.58 3.45 -6.30
N TRP A 57 -1.77 3.31 -4.98
CA TRP A 57 -2.33 2.14 -4.32
C TRP A 57 -3.49 2.58 -3.42
N PRO A 58 -4.66 2.88 -3.99
CA PRO A 58 -5.85 3.14 -3.20
C PRO A 58 -6.23 1.86 -2.45
N ASP A 59 -6.37 1.96 -1.13
CA ASP A 59 -6.95 0.89 -0.34
C ASP A 59 -8.40 0.73 -0.83
N GLY A 60 -8.68 -0.37 -1.54
CA GLY A 60 -10.03 -0.65 -2.00
C GLY A 60 -10.96 -0.81 -0.81
N GLU A 61 -12.16 -0.24 -0.90
CA GLU A 61 -13.24 -0.60 0.02
C GLU A 61 -13.56 -2.07 -0.21
N ILE A 62 -13.11 -2.92 0.70
CA ILE A 62 -13.53 -4.32 0.74
C ILE A 62 -14.99 -4.28 1.18
N GLY A 63 -15.91 -4.58 0.26
CA GLY A 63 -17.30 -4.81 0.58
C GLY A 63 -17.45 -5.92 1.64
N PRO A 64 -18.57 -5.98 2.37
CA PRO A 64 -18.78 -6.93 3.48
C PRO A 64 -18.66 -8.42 3.09
N ASP A 65 -18.56 -8.72 1.80
CA ASP A 65 -18.45 -10.03 1.17
C ASP A 65 -17.10 -10.28 0.46
N GLY A 66 -16.14 -9.36 0.52
CA GLY A 66 -14.81 -9.58 -0.04
C GLY A 66 -14.72 -9.40 -1.56
N GLU A 67 -15.78 -8.90 -2.21
CA GLU A 67 -15.75 -8.62 -3.64
C GLU A 67 -15.16 -7.24 -3.91
N MET A 68 -14.03 -7.19 -4.64
CA MET A 68 -13.43 -5.94 -5.12
C MET A 68 -14.39 -5.32 -6.15
N GLY A 69 -15.02 -4.19 -5.79
CA GLY A 69 -16.06 -3.51 -6.58
C GLY A 69 -15.72 -3.41 -8.07
N ARG A 70 -16.39 -4.23 -8.88
CA ARG A 70 -16.41 -4.14 -10.34
C ARG A 70 -17.50 -3.16 -10.75
N ASP A 71 -17.28 -1.88 -10.53
CA ASP A 71 -18.26 -0.88 -10.90
C ASP A 71 -17.60 0.46 -11.22
N LYS A 72 -16.84 0.47 -12.31
CA LYS A 72 -16.94 1.59 -13.24
C LYS A 72 -17.23 1.05 -14.63
N GLU A 73 -18.30 1.59 -15.20
CA GLU A 73 -18.66 1.55 -16.62
C GLU A 73 -19.68 0.49 -17.05
N MET A 74 -20.93 0.64 -16.61
CA MET A 74 -22.09 0.26 -17.44
C MET A 74 -23.20 1.29 -17.21
N GLY A 75 -23.62 1.97 -18.29
CA GLY A 75 -25.00 2.47 -18.38
C GLY A 75 -25.24 3.98 -18.28
N LYS A 76 -24.58 4.81 -19.09
CA LYS A 76 -25.27 6.00 -19.63
C LYS A 76 -26.33 5.55 -20.65
N ARG A 77 -27.41 4.91 -20.18
CA ARG A 77 -28.65 4.69 -20.94
C ARG A 77 -29.84 4.73 -19.98
N ASN A 78 -30.19 5.93 -19.54
CA ASN A 78 -31.60 6.28 -19.33
C ASN A 78 -31.91 7.27 -20.44
N GLY A 79 -32.74 6.94 -21.43
CA GLY A 79 -34.09 6.44 -21.20
C GLY A 79 -35.01 7.65 -21.02
N ASP A 80 -34.92 8.60 -21.96
CA ASP A 80 -35.84 9.71 -22.09
C ASP A 80 -37.20 9.13 -22.48
N ASN A 81 -38.06 8.93 -21.47
CA ASN A 81 -39.44 8.57 -21.67
C ASN A 81 -40.32 9.39 -20.73
N ARG A 82 -41.32 10.03 -21.34
CA ARG A 82 -42.52 10.65 -20.77
C ARG A 82 -42.35 12.00 -20.09
N ARG A 83 -42.50 13.05 -20.90
CA ARG A 83 -43.42 14.20 -20.76
C ARG A 83 -43.60 14.70 -22.22
N ASP A 84 -44.75 14.71 -22.89
CA ASP A 84 -46.06 15.13 -22.45
C ASP A 84 -47.22 14.50 -23.24
N ARG A 85 -48.34 14.45 -22.55
CA ARG A 85 -49.70 14.07 -22.96
C ARG A 85 -50.48 15.39 -23.06
N ARG A 86 -51.34 15.54 -24.09
CA ARG A 86 -52.16 16.73 -24.53
C ARG A 86 -51.47 17.48 -25.68
N ASP A 87 -52.06 17.73 -26.85
CA ASP A 87 -53.46 17.80 -27.32
C ASP A 87 -53.62 17.17 -28.72
#